data_AF-A0A5C8PRI0-F1
#
_entry.id   AF-A0A5C8PRI0-F1
#
_cell.length_a   1.000
_cell.length_b   1.000
_cell.length_c   1.000
_cell.angle_alpha   90.00
_cell.angle_beta   90.00
_cell.angle_gamma   90.00
#
_symmetry.space_group_name_H-M   'P 1'
#
loop_
_entity.id
_entity.type
_entity.pdbx_description
1 polymer ?
#
loop_
_entity_poly.entity_id
_entity_poly.type
_entity_poly.pdbx_seq_one_letter_code
_entity_poly.pdbx_strand_id
1 'polypeptide(L)'
;MPAHLLVEVETHNQELMTEYRKHTPGLVGQFGGRFTVRGGATETVEGDWQPQRIVFIEFPDMAALKAFYAAPAYQPVLQMRLDAGRSRAVAVEGEACAPSHAFLMVDFAVTDPATLATYFRQVQPLVSAQGGRLVVRSDKTEAIEAGWQPERLTVVGFPDMAALRACYFSDAYQALRNLRLSATRSRAILVEGV
;
A
#
# COMPACT_ATOMS: atom_id res chain seq x y z
N MET A 1 16.76 3.31 4.59
CA MET A 1 15.80 2.38 3.96
C MET A 1 14.59 3.20 3.58
N PRO A 2 14.04 3.06 2.36
CA PRO A 2 12.85 3.78 1.94
C PRO A 2 11.68 3.59 2.91
N ALA A 3 10.86 4.63 3.02
CA ALA A 3 9.61 4.57 3.77
C ALA A 3 8.45 4.84 2.84
N HIS A 4 7.32 4.19 3.12
CA HIS A 4 6.13 4.27 2.32
C HIS A 4 4.97 4.75 3.17
N LEU A 5 4.23 5.72 2.64
CA LEU A 5 2.96 6.17 3.20
C LEU A 5 1.82 5.56 2.39
N LEU A 6 1.02 4.71 3.03
CA LEU A 6 -0.19 4.14 2.45
C LEU A 6 -1.40 4.86 3.06
N VAL A 7 -2.16 5.55 2.22
CA VAL A 7 -3.34 6.33 2.62
C VAL A 7 -4.57 5.77 1.91
N GLU A 8 -5.60 5.48 2.69
CA GLU A 8 -6.93 5.22 2.16
C GLU A 8 -7.82 6.43 2.41
N VAL A 9 -8.55 6.85 1.38
CA VAL A 9 -9.38 8.06 1.43
C VAL A 9 -10.79 7.75 0.94
N GLU A 10 -11.77 8.12 1.77
CA GLU A 10 -13.18 8.21 1.45
C GLU A 10 -13.53 9.69 1.23
N THR A 11 -14.16 10.04 0.11
CA THR A 11 -14.46 11.45 -0.20
C THR A 11 -15.95 11.75 -0.07
N HIS A 12 -16.29 12.77 0.73
CA HIS A 12 -17.67 13.26 0.90
C HIS A 12 -17.88 14.63 0.24
N ASN A 13 -16.83 15.46 0.16
CA ASN A 13 -16.82 16.74 -0.54
C ASN A 13 -15.79 16.72 -1.68
N GLN A 14 -16.26 16.55 -2.92
CA GLN A 14 -15.40 16.42 -4.09
C GLN A 14 -14.68 17.73 -4.47
N GLU A 15 -15.31 18.88 -4.24
CA GLU A 15 -14.72 20.19 -4.56
C GLU A 15 -13.52 20.47 -3.67
N LEU A 16 -13.68 20.30 -2.35
CA LEU A 16 -12.59 20.51 -1.39
C LEU A 16 -11.47 19.47 -1.57
N MET A 17 -11.82 18.21 -1.86
CA MET A 17 -10.83 17.17 -2.18
C MET A 17 -10.06 17.49 -3.47
N THR A 18 -10.71 18.09 -4.46
CA THR A 18 -10.06 18.53 -5.70
C THR A 18 -9.09 19.68 -5.42
N GLU A 19 -9.46 20.62 -4.54
CA GLU A 19 -8.57 21.69 -4.11
C GLU A 19 -7.35 21.15 -3.36
N TYR A 20 -7.54 20.27 -2.37
CA TYR A 20 -6.46 19.57 -1.66
C TYR A 20 -5.43 18.94 -2.62
N ARG A 21 -5.91 18.23 -3.65
CA ARG A 21 -5.07 17.50 -4.62
C ARG A 21 -4.16 18.40 -5.46
N LYS A 22 -4.44 19.72 -5.55
CA LYS A 22 -3.57 20.68 -6.25
C LYS A 22 -2.31 20.99 -5.44
N HIS A 23 -2.41 21.00 -4.11
CA HIS A 23 -1.32 21.39 -3.21
C HIS A 23 -0.39 20.22 -2.86
N THR A 24 -0.96 19.02 -2.69
CA THR A 24 -0.21 17.85 -2.18
C THR A 24 1.04 17.50 -2.98
N PRO A 25 1.04 17.46 -4.33
CA PRO A 25 2.19 16.95 -5.08
C PRO A 25 3.46 17.80 -4.91
N GLY A 26 3.32 19.12 -4.89
CA GLY A 26 4.44 20.02 -4.67
C GLY A 26 5.05 19.84 -3.28
N LEU A 27 4.20 19.71 -2.25
CA LEU A 27 4.64 19.46 -0.88
C LEU A 27 5.32 18.10 -0.74
N VAL A 28 4.73 17.03 -1.26
CA VAL A 28 5.35 15.69 -1.24
C VAL A 28 6.73 15.71 -1.90
N GLY A 29 6.86 16.36 -3.05
CA GLY A 29 8.13 16.49 -3.77
C GLY A 29 9.22 17.25 -2.98
N GLN A 30 8.86 18.24 -2.17
CA GLN A 30 9.83 18.98 -1.33
C GLN A 30 10.54 18.10 -0.29
N PHE A 31 9.92 16.99 0.12
CA PHE A 31 10.48 16.02 1.06
C PHE A 31 11.03 14.78 0.34
N GLY A 32 11.21 14.84 -0.98
CA GLY A 32 11.71 13.74 -1.79
C GLY A 32 10.69 12.61 -2.01
N GLY A 33 9.42 12.84 -1.68
CA GLY A 33 8.37 11.86 -1.87
C GLY A 33 7.96 11.69 -3.34
N ARG A 34 7.59 10.47 -3.73
CA ARG A 34 7.12 10.10 -5.06
C ARG A 34 5.88 9.24 -4.97
N PHE A 35 4.83 9.59 -5.71
CA PHE A 35 3.64 8.76 -5.83
C PHE A 35 3.97 7.50 -6.63
N THR A 36 3.61 6.33 -6.09
CA THR A 36 3.65 5.03 -6.77
C THR A 36 2.23 4.53 -7.05
N VAL A 37 1.26 4.92 -6.20
CA VAL A 37 -0.17 4.82 -6.48
C VAL A 37 -0.82 6.17 -6.18
N ARG A 38 -1.64 6.67 -7.11
CA ARG A 38 -2.35 7.95 -6.91
C ARG A 38 -3.84 7.82 -7.24
N GLY A 39 -4.49 6.87 -6.58
CA GLY A 39 -5.91 6.56 -6.76
C GLY A 39 -6.22 5.86 -8.08
N GLY A 40 -5.34 4.95 -8.49
CA GLY A 40 -5.63 4.01 -9.57
C GLY A 40 -6.76 3.05 -9.19
N ALA A 41 -7.26 2.31 -10.19
CA ALA A 41 -8.36 1.37 -9.98
C ALA A 41 -8.00 0.31 -8.92
N THR A 42 -8.96 -0.01 -8.05
CA THR A 42 -8.84 -1.00 -6.99
C THR A 42 -9.76 -2.19 -7.27
N GLU A 43 -9.29 -3.40 -6.99
CA GLU A 43 -10.07 -4.63 -7.07
C GLU A 43 -9.87 -5.44 -5.79
N THR A 44 -10.95 -5.73 -5.08
CA THR A 44 -10.92 -6.60 -3.91
C THR A 44 -10.83 -8.05 -4.36
N VAL A 45 -9.76 -8.73 -3.95
CA VAL A 45 -9.53 -10.15 -4.27
C VAL A 45 -9.62 -11.05 -3.03
N GLU A 46 -9.55 -10.48 -1.83
CA GLU A 46 -9.71 -11.21 -0.57
C GLU A 46 -10.35 -10.36 0.53
N GLY A 47 -11.25 -10.99 1.30
CA GLY A 47 -11.87 -10.37 2.47
C GLY A 47 -12.81 -9.22 2.10
N ASP A 48 -12.87 -8.23 2.97
CA ASP A 48 -13.83 -7.12 2.93
C ASP A 48 -13.18 -5.75 2.64
N TRP A 49 -11.89 -5.74 2.26
CA TRP A 49 -11.18 -4.47 2.02
C TRP A 49 -11.58 -3.87 0.67
N GLN A 50 -12.47 -2.87 0.72
CA GLN A 50 -13.03 -2.17 -0.44
C GLN A 50 -12.75 -0.66 -0.38
N PRO A 51 -11.50 -0.23 -0.56
CA PRO A 51 -11.15 1.19 -0.48
C PRO A 51 -11.69 1.98 -1.67
N GLN A 52 -12.27 3.16 -1.42
CA GLN A 52 -12.67 4.10 -2.49
C GLN A 52 -11.46 4.65 -3.25
N ARG A 53 -10.36 4.91 -2.52
CA ARG A 53 -9.13 5.45 -3.10
C ARG A 53 -7.94 5.04 -2.25
N ILE A 54 -6.92 4.50 -2.91
CA ILE A 54 -5.61 4.24 -2.32
C ILE A 54 -4.60 5.25 -2.87
N VAL A 55 -3.74 5.75 -1.99
CA VAL A 55 -2.55 6.53 -2.34
C VAL A 55 -1.36 5.86 -1.68
N PHE A 56 -0.32 5.60 -2.46
CA PHE A 56 0.92 5.00 -1.98
C PHE A 56 2.08 5.90 -2.41
N ILE A 57 2.87 6.34 -1.45
CA ILE A 57 3.94 7.33 -1.66
C ILE A 57 5.24 6.78 -1.07
N GLU A 58 6.28 6.73 -1.88
CA GLU A 58 7.63 6.38 -1.47
C GLU A 58 8.39 7.64 -1.06
N PHE A 59 9.06 7.61 0.08
CA PHE A 59 9.99 8.61 0.58
C PHE A 59 11.40 8.01 0.71
N PRO A 60 12.46 8.84 0.71
CA PRO A 60 13.83 8.36 0.86
C PRO A 60 14.07 7.56 2.14
N ASP A 61 13.41 7.97 3.23
CA ASP A 61 13.40 7.30 4.52
C ASP A 61 12.23 7.75 5.41
N MET A 62 12.11 7.12 6.59
CA MET A 62 11.06 7.40 7.56
C MET A 62 11.16 8.82 8.16
N ALA A 63 12.36 9.39 8.25
CA ALA A 63 12.55 10.74 8.78
C ALA A 63 11.98 11.78 7.81
N ALA A 64 12.21 11.62 6.50
CA ALA A 64 11.62 12.45 5.46
C ALA A 64 10.08 12.37 5.44
N LEU A 65 9.53 11.15 5.56
CA LEU A 65 8.07 10.94 5.64
C LEU A 65 7.47 11.68 6.85
N LYS A 66 8.07 11.52 8.03
CA LYS A 66 7.61 12.19 9.26
C LYS A 66 7.77 13.70 9.19
N ALA A 67 8.88 14.18 8.61
CA ALA A 67 9.11 15.61 8.41
C ALA A 67 8.07 16.22 7.47
N PHE A 68 7.70 15.52 6.39
CA PHE A 68 6.59 15.91 5.52
C PHE A 68 5.29 16.02 6.31
N TYR A 69 4.95 14.98 7.07
CA TYR A 69 3.68 14.95 7.80
C TYR A 69 3.61 16.02 8.89
N ALA A 70 4.73 16.33 9.56
CA ALA A 70 4.84 17.36 10.59
C ALA A 70 5.00 18.79 10.03
N ALA A 71 5.19 18.95 8.71
CA ALA A 71 5.51 20.24 8.12
C ALA A 71 4.38 21.26 8.32
N PRO A 72 4.66 22.48 8.84
CA PRO A 72 3.65 23.52 8.99
C PRO A 72 2.91 23.86 7.69
N ALA A 73 3.60 23.77 6.55
CA ALA A 73 3.01 23.98 5.23
C ALA A 73 2.04 22.85 4.81
N TYR A 74 2.21 21.64 5.33
CA TYR A 74 1.31 20.51 5.04
C TYR A 74 0.10 20.46 5.97
N GLN A 75 0.20 20.93 7.21
CA GLN A 75 -0.92 20.93 8.17
C GLN A 75 -2.25 21.52 7.64
N PRO A 76 -2.29 22.71 7.00
CA PRO A 76 -3.56 23.22 6.46
C PRO A 76 -4.08 22.37 5.30
N VAL A 77 -3.19 21.80 4.48
CA VAL A 77 -3.54 20.92 3.35
C VAL A 77 -4.07 19.58 3.87
N LEU A 78 -3.48 19.04 4.94
CA LEU A 78 -3.98 17.87 5.65
C LEU A 78 -5.39 18.12 6.17
N GLN A 79 -5.63 19.27 6.81
CA GLN A 79 -6.96 19.61 7.32
C GLN A 79 -8.02 19.66 6.21
N MET A 80 -7.69 20.21 5.03
CA MET A 80 -8.60 20.19 3.88
C MET A 80 -9.04 18.76 3.50
N ARG A 81 -8.12 17.79 3.54
CA ARG A 81 -8.46 16.38 3.26
C ARG A 81 -9.38 15.79 4.33
N LEU A 82 -9.11 16.09 5.60
CA LEU A 82 -9.91 15.62 6.73
C LEU A 82 -11.30 16.25 6.77
N ASP A 83 -11.44 17.49 6.30
CA ASP A 83 -12.74 18.16 6.15
C ASP A 83 -13.49 17.66 4.91
N ALA A 84 -12.77 17.24 3.87
CA ALA A 84 -13.36 16.75 2.62
C ALA A 84 -13.86 15.30 2.69
N GLY A 85 -13.53 14.55 3.75
CA GLY A 85 -13.94 13.17 3.90
C GLY A 85 -13.22 12.45 5.03
N ARG A 86 -13.11 11.13 4.92
CA ARG A 86 -12.43 10.31 5.93
C ARG A 86 -11.16 9.73 5.34
N SER A 87 -10.14 9.59 6.18
CA SER A 87 -8.92 8.92 5.77
C SER A 87 -8.24 8.21 6.91
N ARG A 88 -7.42 7.25 6.55
CA ARG A 88 -6.52 6.51 7.43
C ARG A 88 -5.18 6.36 6.72
N ALA A 89 -4.09 6.43 7.46
CA ALA A 89 -2.76 6.43 6.92
C ALA A 89 -1.80 5.62 7.79
N VAL A 90 -0.98 4.81 7.12
CA VAL A 90 0.04 3.97 7.74
C VAL A 90 1.37 4.29 7.07
N ALA A 91 2.39 4.55 7.89
CA ALA A 91 3.78 4.63 7.48
C ALA A 91 4.46 3.28 7.74
N VAL A 92 5.29 2.86 6.79
CA VAL A 92 5.99 1.58 6.87
C VAL A 92 7.32 1.66 6.13
N GLU A 93 8.37 1.06 6.68
CA GLU A 93 9.63 0.93 5.95
C GLU A 93 9.58 -0.25 4.96
N GLY A 94 10.30 -0.13 3.86
CA GLY A 94 10.37 -1.16 2.83
C GLY A 94 11.51 -0.93 1.84
N GLU A 95 11.49 -1.70 0.78
CA GLU A 95 12.43 -1.55 -0.34
C GLU A 95 11.98 -0.43 -1.27
N ALA A 96 12.91 0.06 -2.09
CA ALA A 96 12.59 1.05 -3.12
C ALA A 96 11.62 0.46 -4.14
N CYS A 97 10.64 1.25 -4.58
CA CYS A 97 9.72 0.80 -5.61
C CYS A 97 10.44 0.87 -6.96
N ALA A 98 10.83 -0.29 -7.49
CA ALA A 98 11.21 -0.40 -8.90
C ALA A 98 10.02 0.04 -9.78
N PRO A 99 10.23 0.48 -11.05
CA PRO A 99 9.15 0.91 -11.93
C PRO A 99 8.03 -0.15 -11.98
N SER A 100 6.94 0.13 -11.27
CA SER A 100 5.84 -0.81 -11.04
C SER A 100 4.55 -0.04 -11.23
N HIS A 101 3.69 -0.52 -12.12
CA HIS A 101 2.41 0.11 -12.44
C HIS A 101 1.23 -0.71 -11.93
N ALA A 102 1.49 -1.76 -11.14
CA ALA A 102 0.46 -2.57 -10.50
C ALA A 102 0.95 -3.11 -9.16
N PHE A 103 0.05 -3.19 -8.18
CA PHE A 103 0.38 -3.55 -6.81
C PHE A 103 -0.61 -4.57 -6.25
N LEU A 104 -0.08 -5.63 -5.64
CA LEU A 104 -0.83 -6.50 -4.74
C LEU A 104 -0.56 -5.99 -3.32
N MET A 105 -1.61 -5.54 -2.62
CA MET A 105 -1.52 -5.12 -1.23
C MET A 105 -2.28 -6.11 -0.35
N VAL A 106 -1.63 -6.62 0.68
CA VAL A 106 -2.18 -7.62 1.60
C VAL A 106 -1.98 -7.14 3.03
N ASP A 107 -3.08 -7.02 3.75
CA ASP A 107 -3.12 -6.78 5.19
C ASP A 107 -3.55 -8.08 5.87
N PHE A 108 -2.74 -8.58 6.81
CA PHE A 108 -3.06 -9.81 7.50
C PHE A 108 -2.53 -9.93 8.93
N ALA A 109 -3.32 -10.63 9.74
CA ALA A 109 -2.95 -11.12 11.06
C ALA A 109 -2.40 -12.55 10.96
N VAL A 110 -1.31 -12.83 11.67
CA VAL A 110 -0.64 -14.14 11.62
C VAL A 110 -1.19 -15.06 12.71
N THR A 111 -1.71 -16.22 12.32
CA THR A 111 -2.19 -17.24 13.27
C THR A 111 -1.23 -18.42 13.38
N ASP A 112 -0.46 -18.73 12.33
CA ASP A 112 0.59 -19.74 12.33
C ASP A 112 1.86 -19.23 11.61
N PRO A 113 2.88 -18.75 12.35
CA PRO A 113 4.13 -18.26 11.78
C PRO A 113 4.93 -19.32 11.02
N ALA A 114 4.87 -20.59 11.41
CA ALA A 114 5.67 -21.65 10.80
C ALA A 114 5.13 -22.02 9.41
N THR A 115 3.82 -22.13 9.28
CA THR A 115 3.16 -22.33 7.99
C THR A 115 3.35 -21.12 7.08
N LEU A 116 3.24 -19.90 7.61
CA LEU A 116 3.47 -18.67 6.85
C LEU A 116 4.92 -18.56 6.33
N ALA A 117 5.91 -18.98 7.11
CA ALA A 117 7.30 -19.03 6.65
C ALA A 117 7.50 -20.00 5.47
N THR A 118 6.76 -21.11 5.46
CA THR A 118 6.76 -22.05 4.33
C THR A 118 6.15 -21.44 3.07
N TYR A 119 5.02 -20.73 3.22
CA TYR A 119 4.42 -19.96 2.13
C TYR A 119 5.42 -18.97 1.52
N PHE A 120 6.12 -18.17 2.33
CA PHE A 120 7.05 -17.17 1.81
C PHE A 120 8.20 -17.76 0.99
N ARG A 121 8.74 -18.91 1.41
CA ARG A 121 9.79 -19.61 0.66
C ARG A 121 9.33 -20.07 -0.72
N GLN A 122 8.06 -20.47 -0.85
CA GLN A 122 7.52 -21.01 -2.10
C GLN A 122 6.97 -19.92 -3.02
N VAL A 123 6.42 -18.83 -2.47
CA VAL A 123 5.80 -17.76 -3.27
C VAL A 123 6.83 -16.84 -3.93
N GLN A 124 8.00 -16.65 -3.32
CA GLN A 124 9.00 -15.69 -3.82
C GLN A 124 9.49 -16.00 -5.24
N PRO A 125 9.86 -17.25 -5.61
CA PRO A 125 10.25 -17.57 -6.99
C PRO A 125 9.13 -17.33 -8.00
N LEU A 126 7.89 -17.67 -7.64
CA LEU A 126 6.72 -17.52 -8.51
C LEU A 126 6.43 -16.05 -8.81
N VAL A 127 6.39 -15.22 -7.76
CA VAL A 127 6.19 -13.77 -7.90
C VAL A 127 7.31 -13.15 -8.73
N SER A 128 8.56 -13.53 -8.45
CA SER A 128 9.72 -12.99 -9.16
C SER A 128 9.74 -13.34 -10.65
N ALA A 129 9.28 -14.55 -11.00
CA ALA A 129 9.17 -15.01 -12.39
C ALA A 129 8.18 -14.18 -13.22
N GLN A 130 7.16 -13.60 -12.59
CA GLN A 130 6.19 -12.70 -13.23
C GLN A 130 6.61 -11.22 -13.12
N GLY A 131 7.88 -10.94 -12.82
CA GLY A 131 8.38 -9.58 -12.65
C GLY A 131 7.97 -8.91 -11.33
N GLY A 132 7.28 -9.62 -10.44
CA GLY A 132 6.88 -9.12 -9.14
C GLY A 132 8.10 -8.84 -8.23
N ARG A 133 8.02 -7.77 -7.45
CA ARG A 133 9.06 -7.31 -6.52
C ARG A 133 8.42 -6.96 -5.19
N LEU A 134 9.02 -7.48 -4.12
CA LEU A 134 8.59 -7.17 -2.77
C LEU A 134 8.97 -5.72 -2.44
N VAL A 135 7.98 -4.87 -2.17
CA VAL A 135 8.17 -3.46 -1.80
C VAL A 135 8.05 -3.29 -0.29
N VAL A 136 7.01 -3.86 0.31
CA VAL A 136 6.81 -3.84 1.77
C VAL A 136 6.60 -5.26 2.26
N ARG A 137 7.26 -5.62 3.36
CA ARG A 137 6.98 -6.79 4.18
C ARG A 137 7.37 -6.50 5.61
N SER A 138 6.44 -5.95 6.38
CA SER A 138 6.73 -5.46 7.72
C SER A 138 5.58 -5.73 8.68
N ASP A 139 5.93 -6.15 9.90
CA ASP A 139 5.09 -6.10 11.09
C ASP A 139 5.34 -4.83 11.93
N LYS A 140 6.24 -3.95 11.49
CA LYS A 140 6.51 -2.65 12.09
C LYS A 140 5.82 -1.57 11.25
N THR A 141 4.53 -1.40 11.48
CA THR A 141 3.74 -0.34 10.86
C THR A 141 3.42 0.75 11.87
N GLU A 142 3.51 2.01 11.46
CA GLU A 142 3.17 3.17 12.28
C GLU A 142 1.89 3.80 11.76
N ALA A 143 0.83 3.80 12.57
CA ALA A 143 -0.38 4.55 12.24
C ALA A 143 -0.10 6.04 12.37
N ILE A 144 -0.15 6.75 11.25
CA ILE A 144 0.03 8.20 11.18
C ILE A 144 -1.30 8.93 11.38
N GLU A 145 -2.40 8.28 10.97
CA GLU A 145 -3.78 8.71 11.23
C GLU A 145 -4.55 7.62 11.98
N ALA A 146 -5.56 8.02 12.75
CA ALA A 146 -6.39 7.07 13.50
C ALA A 146 -7.17 6.11 12.58
N GLY A 147 -7.43 4.89 13.08
CA GLY A 147 -8.43 3.98 12.51
C GLY A 147 -7.90 2.76 11.73
N TRP A 148 -6.61 2.72 11.33
CA TRP A 148 -6.03 1.53 10.72
C TRP A 148 -4.68 1.17 11.34
N GLN A 149 -4.59 -0.07 11.83
CA GLN A 149 -3.38 -0.65 12.41
C GLN A 149 -3.24 -2.09 11.90
N PRO A 150 -2.65 -2.29 10.71
CA PRO A 150 -2.40 -3.63 10.21
C PRO A 150 -1.38 -4.34 11.10
N GLU A 151 -1.62 -5.62 11.45
CA GLU A 151 -0.61 -6.42 12.17
C GLU A 151 0.61 -6.69 11.28
N ARG A 152 0.36 -6.89 9.98
CA ARG A 152 1.40 -7.03 8.97
C ARG A 152 0.88 -6.55 7.63
N LEU A 153 1.70 -5.72 6.97
CA LEU A 153 1.43 -5.24 5.62
C LEU A 153 2.45 -5.86 4.66
N THR A 154 1.95 -6.38 3.55
CA THR A 154 2.77 -6.82 2.41
C THR A 154 2.32 -6.10 1.15
N VAL A 155 3.27 -5.48 0.45
CA VAL A 155 3.04 -4.83 -0.85
C VAL A 155 4.02 -5.42 -1.84
N VAL A 156 3.50 -5.90 -2.96
CA VAL A 156 4.28 -6.43 -4.08
C VAL A 156 3.98 -5.60 -5.32
N GLY A 157 5.00 -4.99 -5.91
CA GLY A 157 4.91 -4.26 -7.17
C GLY A 157 5.15 -5.17 -8.37
N PHE A 158 4.43 -4.93 -9.45
CA PHE A 158 4.53 -5.64 -10.73
C PHE A 158 4.69 -4.61 -11.87
N PRO A 159 5.29 -5.00 -13.00
CA PRO A 159 5.48 -4.09 -14.14
C PRO A 159 4.15 -3.51 -14.64
N ASP A 160 3.09 -4.33 -14.67
CA ASP A 160 1.74 -3.94 -15.08
C ASP A 160 0.66 -4.87 -14.48
N MET A 161 -0.61 -4.52 -14.68
CA MET A 161 -1.75 -5.29 -14.19
C MET A 161 -1.88 -6.66 -14.84
N ALA A 162 -1.42 -6.85 -16.08
CA ALA A 162 -1.50 -8.15 -16.75
C ALA A 162 -0.57 -9.16 -16.09
N ALA A 163 0.68 -8.78 -15.80
CA ALA A 163 1.64 -9.58 -15.07
C ALA A 163 1.17 -9.91 -13.64
N LEU A 164 0.63 -8.91 -12.94
CA LEU A 164 0.06 -9.11 -11.60
C LEU A 164 -1.09 -10.14 -11.63
N ARG A 165 -2.01 -10.02 -12.59
CA ARG A 165 -3.15 -10.93 -12.71
C ARG A 165 -2.73 -12.33 -13.12
N ALA A 166 -1.81 -12.44 -14.09
CA ALA A 166 -1.24 -13.72 -14.49
C ALA A 166 -0.57 -14.45 -13.32
N CYS A 167 0.12 -13.70 -12.44
CA CYS A 167 0.68 -14.24 -11.21
C CYS A 167 -0.42 -14.68 -10.24
N TYR A 168 -1.28 -13.74 -9.82
CA TYR A 168 -2.23 -13.94 -8.73
C TYR A 168 -3.27 -15.02 -9.05
N PHE A 169 -3.78 -15.07 -10.28
CA PHE A 169 -4.81 -16.03 -10.69
C PHE A 169 -4.25 -17.35 -11.24
N SER A 170 -2.93 -17.54 -11.23
CA SER A 170 -2.34 -18.84 -11.59
C SER A 170 -2.68 -19.93 -10.59
N ASP A 171 -2.85 -21.16 -11.06
CA ASP A 171 -3.11 -22.33 -10.20
C ASP A 171 -2.03 -22.50 -9.12
N ALA A 172 -0.76 -22.27 -9.50
CA ALA A 172 0.37 -22.35 -8.60
C ALA A 172 0.30 -21.30 -7.47
N TYR A 173 -0.07 -20.06 -7.78
CA TYR A 173 -0.25 -19.03 -6.75
C TYR A 173 -1.49 -19.31 -5.90
N GLN A 174 -2.59 -19.76 -6.49
CA GLN A 174 -3.83 -20.08 -5.77
C GLN A 174 -3.63 -21.22 -4.76
N ALA A 175 -2.83 -22.23 -5.09
CA ALA A 175 -2.45 -23.28 -4.14
C ALA A 175 -1.68 -22.71 -2.92
N LEU A 176 -0.72 -21.82 -3.16
CA LEU A 176 0.04 -21.15 -2.10
C LEU A 176 -0.83 -20.17 -1.30
N ARG A 177 -1.77 -19.49 -1.95
CA ARG A 177 -2.74 -18.61 -1.30
C ARG A 177 -3.54 -19.39 -0.26
N ASN A 178 -4.02 -20.60 -0.59
CA ASN A 178 -4.74 -21.43 0.38
C ASN A 178 -3.88 -21.78 1.61
N LEU A 179 -2.59 -22.07 1.41
CA LEU A 179 -1.65 -22.27 2.52
C LEU A 179 -1.47 -21.01 3.38
N ARG A 180 -1.44 -19.82 2.76
CA ARG A 180 -1.41 -18.56 3.52
C ARG A 180 -2.71 -18.34 4.30
N LEU A 181 -3.85 -18.61 3.70
CA LEU A 181 -5.17 -18.43 4.35
C LEU A 181 -5.38 -19.38 5.53
N SER A 182 -4.79 -20.58 5.53
CA SER A 182 -4.84 -21.46 6.70
C SER A 182 -4.01 -20.96 7.89
N ALA A 183 -3.08 -20.02 7.64
CA ALA A 183 -2.13 -19.49 8.63
C ALA A 183 -2.33 -18.00 8.94
N THR A 184 -3.33 -17.37 8.33
CA THR A 184 -3.58 -15.93 8.46
C THR A 184 -5.05 -15.58 8.39
N ARG A 185 -5.44 -14.46 8.99
CA ARG A 185 -6.67 -13.74 8.64
C ARG A 185 -6.26 -12.58 7.75
N SER A 186 -6.64 -12.59 6.48
CA SER A 186 -6.13 -11.63 5.51
C SER A 186 -7.21 -11.01 4.64
N ARG A 187 -6.92 -9.80 4.18
CA ARG A 187 -7.64 -9.10 3.13
C ARG A 187 -6.64 -8.55 2.12
N ALA A 188 -7.04 -8.50 0.86
CA ALA A 188 -6.13 -8.13 -0.22
C ALA A 188 -6.87 -7.43 -1.35
N ILE A 189 -6.13 -6.50 -1.95
CA ILE A 189 -6.57 -5.73 -3.10
C ILE A 189 -5.49 -5.72 -4.17
N LEU A 190 -5.91 -5.60 -5.42
CA LEU A 190 -5.07 -5.21 -6.55
C LEU A 190 -5.26 -3.71 -6.78
N VAL A 191 -4.18 -2.99 -7.07
CA VAL A 191 -4.22 -1.54 -7.26
C VAL A 191 -3.33 -1.12 -8.43
N GLU A 192 -3.87 -0.28 -9.31
CA GLU A 192 -3.10 0.32 -10.40
C GLU A 192 -2.17 1.44 -9.91
N GLY A 193 -0.93 1.42 -10.39
CA GLY A 193 0.12 2.41 -10.10
C GLY A 193 0.13 3.60 -11.07
N VAL A 194 1.14 4.46 -10.94
CA VAL A 194 1.40 5.61 -11.84
C VAL A 194 2.68 5.46 -12.64
#